data_AF-A0A8H6WJZ9-F1
#
_entry.id   AF-A0A8H6WJZ9-F1
#
_cell.length_a   1.000
_cell.length_b   1.000
_cell.length_c   1.000
_cell.angle_alpha   90.00
_cell.angle_beta   90.00
_cell.angle_gamma   90.00
#
_symmetry.space_group_name_H-M   'P 1'
#
loop_
_entity.id
_entity.type
_entity.pdbx_description
1 polymer ?
#
loop_
_entity_poly.entity_id
_entity_poly.type
_entity_poly.pdbx_seq_one_letter_code
_entity_poly.pdbx_strand_id
1 'polypeptide(L)'
;MDYYALLNVDVSATQAEIKAAYHRALLAAHPDKNASSTTDIAALKEAYRALSSPEFKKHGPRPAQIVSLSEFTEHPEDETWDHPCRCGARYTITVSDMDTGRHLVPCSSCSEVVWVGYEVLDE
;
A
#
# COMPACT_ATOMS: atom_id res chain seq x y z
N MET A 1 -8.11 -15.60 22.67
CA MET A 1 -7.43 -14.32 22.96
C MET A 1 -8.39 -13.22 22.54
N ASP A 2 -8.75 -12.32 23.45
CA ASP A 2 -9.77 -11.30 23.18
C ASP A 2 -9.07 -9.98 22.78
N TYR A 3 -9.06 -9.71 21.47
CA TYR A 3 -8.34 -8.55 20.91
C TYR A 3 -9.00 -7.21 21.29
N TYR A 4 -10.31 -7.20 21.52
CA TYR A 4 -11.07 -6.01 21.92
C TYR A 4 -10.76 -5.63 23.37
N ALA A 5 -10.74 -6.61 24.27
CA ALA A 5 -10.30 -6.43 25.65
C ALA A 5 -8.84 -5.97 25.72
N LEU A 6 -7.95 -6.48 24.87
CA LEU A 6 -6.54 -6.08 24.84
C LEU A 6 -6.35 -4.60 24.43
N LEU A 7 -7.13 -4.12 23.46
CA LEU A 7 -7.14 -2.70 23.07
C LEU A 7 -8.01 -1.84 24.01
N ASN A 8 -8.73 -2.46 24.94
CA ASN A 8 -9.70 -1.81 25.82
C ASN A 8 -10.74 -1.01 25.01
N VAL A 9 -11.33 -1.67 24.01
CA VAL A 9 -12.39 -1.15 23.13
C VAL A 9 -13.59 -2.10 23.15
N ASP A 10 -14.76 -1.58 22.81
CA ASP A 10 -15.97 -2.38 22.66
C ASP A 10 -15.92 -3.25 21.38
N VAL A 11 -16.65 -4.37 21.37
CA VAL A 11 -16.77 -5.23 20.19
C VAL A 11 -17.42 -4.50 19.00
N SER A 12 -18.23 -3.47 19.26
CA SER A 12 -18.82 -2.59 18.25
C SER A 12 -17.96 -1.36 17.90
N ALA A 13 -16.72 -1.29 18.39
CA ALA A 13 -15.86 -0.12 18.15
C ALA A 13 -15.54 0.08 16.66
N THR A 14 -15.55 1.34 16.23
CA THR A 14 -15.20 1.72 14.86
C THR A 14 -13.69 1.60 14.60
N GLN A 15 -13.28 1.55 13.34
CA GLN A 15 -11.86 1.54 12.94
C GLN A 15 -11.07 2.74 13.52
N ALA A 16 -11.71 3.91 13.61
CA ALA A 16 -11.11 5.10 14.20
C ALA A 16 -10.83 4.91 15.71
N GLU A 17 -11.77 4.31 16.44
CA GLU A 17 -11.63 4.01 17.86
C GLU A 17 -10.59 2.93 18.12
N ILE A 18 -10.58 1.86 17.31
CA ILE A 18 -9.56 0.80 17.36
C ILE A 18 -8.15 1.41 17.16
N LYS A 19 -7.99 2.32 16.19
CA LYS A 19 -6.72 3.03 15.93
C LYS A 19 -6.31 3.96 17.07
N ALA A 20 -7.25 4.72 17.61
CA ALA A 20 -7.00 5.61 18.75
C ALA A 20 -6.58 4.81 19.99
N ALA A 21 -7.26 3.69 20.26
CA ALA A 21 -7.01 2.79 21.37
C ALA A 21 -5.66 2.08 21.27
N TYR A 22 -5.27 1.66 20.07
CA TYR A 22 -3.94 1.14 19.80
C TYR A 22 -2.84 2.18 20.07
N HIS A 23 -3.01 3.42 19.60
CA HIS A 23 -2.01 4.47 19.79
C HIS A 23 -1.80 4.82 21.26
N ARG A 24 -2.88 4.99 22.04
CA ARG A 24 -2.78 5.24 23.49
C ARG A 24 -2.12 4.07 24.24
N ALA A 25 -2.41 2.83 23.85
CA ALA A 25 -1.80 1.65 24.46
C ALA A 25 -0.29 1.54 24.16
N LEU A 26 0.14 1.89 22.94
CA LEU A 26 1.57 2.00 22.60
C LEU A 26 2.28 3.08 23.39
N LEU A 27 1.68 4.26 23.55
CA LEU A 27 2.26 5.37 24.31
C LEU A 27 2.41 5.01 25.80
N ALA A 28 1.45 4.25 26.35
CA ALA A 28 1.50 3.76 27.72
C ALA A 28 2.55 2.64 27.92
N ALA A 29 2.80 1.83 26.88
CA ALA A 29 3.80 0.77 26.88
C ALA A 29 5.22 1.24 26.50
N HIS A 30 5.41 2.54 26.21
CA HIS A 30 6.71 3.06 25.78
C HIS A 30 7.73 3.03 26.95
N PRO A 31 8.92 2.44 26.75
CA PRO A 31 9.90 2.23 27.82
C PRO A 31 10.43 3.55 28.43
N ASP A 32 10.39 4.65 27.69
CA ASP A 32 10.81 6.00 28.15
C ASP A 32 9.88 6.58 29.24
N LYS A 33 8.60 6.16 29.27
CA LYS A 33 7.62 6.62 30.28
C LYS A 33 7.37 5.59 31.37
N ASN A 34 7.69 4.32 31.12
CA ASN A 34 7.53 3.26 32.11
C ASN A 34 8.52 2.13 31.85
N ALA A 35 9.63 2.15 32.60
CA ALA A 35 10.70 1.14 32.54
C ALA A 35 10.25 -0.27 32.97
N SER A 36 9.04 -0.43 33.53
CA SER A 36 8.44 -1.70 33.97
C SER A 36 7.11 -2.01 33.25
N SER A 37 7.00 -1.64 31.97
CA SER A 37 5.78 -1.95 31.19
C SER A 37 5.65 -3.46 30.95
N THR A 38 4.68 -4.10 31.60
CA THR A 38 4.26 -5.51 31.40
C THR A 38 3.42 -5.71 30.14
N THR A 39 3.10 -4.64 29.41
CA THR A 39 2.28 -4.71 28.19
C THR A 39 3.07 -5.28 27.03
N ASP A 40 2.65 -6.44 26.54
CA ASP A 40 3.26 -7.09 25.39
C ASP A 40 2.93 -6.33 24.09
N ILE A 41 3.92 -5.56 23.60
CA ILE A 41 3.79 -4.76 22.37
C ILE A 41 3.50 -5.65 21.16
N ALA A 42 3.97 -6.91 21.16
CA ALA A 42 3.70 -7.83 20.06
C ALA A 42 2.23 -8.25 20.05
N ALA A 43 1.66 -8.58 21.21
CA ALA A 43 0.22 -8.85 21.33
C ALA A 43 -0.65 -7.65 20.91
N LEU A 44 -0.23 -6.43 21.27
CA LEU A 44 -0.95 -5.20 20.89
C LEU A 44 -0.95 -4.97 19.37
N LYS A 45 0.19 -5.21 18.71
CA LYS A 45 0.32 -5.15 17.24
C LYS A 45 -0.54 -6.22 16.56
N GLU A 46 -0.58 -7.43 17.12
CA GLU A 46 -1.39 -8.53 16.59
C GLU A 46 -2.89 -8.22 16.70
N ALA A 47 -3.35 -7.71 17.85
CA ALA A 47 -4.73 -7.28 18.05
C ALA A 47 -5.14 -6.18 17.07
N TYR A 48 -4.32 -5.12 16.94
CA TYR A 48 -4.59 -4.06 15.98
C TYR A 48 -4.61 -4.57 14.54
N ARG A 49 -3.69 -5.46 14.16
CA ARG A 49 -3.67 -6.05 12.81
C ARG A 49 -4.91 -6.90 12.52
N ALA A 50 -5.37 -7.69 13.49
CA ALA A 50 -6.56 -8.53 13.33
C ALA A 50 -7.83 -7.68 13.22
N LEU A 51 -7.95 -6.64 14.06
CA LEU A 51 -9.13 -5.78 14.15
C LEU A 51 -9.18 -4.68 13.09
N SER A 52 -8.04 -4.19 12.60
CA SER A 52 -7.94 -3.10 11.61
C SER A 52 -8.06 -3.60 10.15
N SER A 53 -8.98 -4.53 9.89
CA SER A 53 -9.19 -5.21 8.60
C SER A 53 -9.64 -4.26 7.45
N PRO A 54 -9.50 -4.68 6.18
CA PRO A 54 -8.68 -4.06 5.12
C PRO A 54 -9.22 -2.79 4.43
N GLU A 55 -10.33 -2.23 4.89
CA GLU A 55 -11.08 -1.21 4.12
C GLU A 55 -10.32 0.11 3.89
N PHE A 56 -9.26 0.36 4.65
CA PHE A 56 -8.42 1.55 4.50
C PHE A 56 -7.10 1.32 3.76
N LYS A 57 -6.87 0.13 3.18
CA LYS A 57 -5.84 -0.06 2.13
C LYS A 57 -6.41 0.12 0.72
N LYS A 58 -7.50 0.88 0.56
CA LYS A 58 -8.06 1.23 -0.76
C LYS A 58 -7.15 2.13 -1.60
N HIS A 59 -6.08 2.66 -1.02
CA HIS A 59 -4.98 3.16 -1.82
C HIS A 59 -4.13 1.97 -2.21
N GLY A 60 -4.32 1.48 -3.44
CA GLY A 60 -3.33 0.64 -4.11
C GLY A 60 -1.93 1.28 -4.05
N PRO A 61 -0.90 0.60 -4.56
CA PRO A 61 0.46 1.14 -4.50
C PRO A 61 0.46 2.60 -5.01
N ARG A 62 0.87 3.54 -4.14
CA ARG A 62 0.93 4.96 -4.50
C ARG A 62 1.99 5.09 -5.58
N PRO A 63 1.67 5.59 -6.79
CA PRO A 63 2.65 5.67 -7.85
C PRO A 63 3.78 6.59 -7.43
N ALA A 64 5.01 6.13 -7.62
CA ALA A 64 6.22 6.91 -7.33
C ALA A 64 6.34 8.12 -8.26
N GLN A 65 5.79 8.00 -9.48
CA GLN A 65 5.80 9.02 -10.51
C GLN A 65 4.60 8.85 -11.46
N ILE A 66 4.13 9.97 -12.02
CA ILE A 66 3.23 9.99 -13.18
C ILE A 66 4.12 10.22 -14.41
N VAL A 67 4.04 9.33 -15.38
CA VAL A 67 4.91 9.29 -16.57
C VAL A 67 4.01 9.28 -17.80
N SER A 68 4.29 10.12 -18.79
CA SER A 68 3.58 10.04 -20.07
C SER A 68 4.06 8.81 -20.85
N LEU A 69 3.16 8.13 -21.58
CA LEU A 69 3.55 7.03 -22.46
C LEU A 69 4.59 7.46 -23.51
N SER A 70 4.59 8.73 -23.90
CA SER A 70 5.61 9.31 -24.78
C SER A 70 7.03 9.29 -24.21
N GLU A 71 7.19 9.11 -22.90
CA GLU A 71 8.50 8.96 -22.23
C GLU A 71 8.97 7.50 -22.16
N PHE A 72 8.14 6.55 -22.61
CA PHE A 72 8.51 5.16 -22.72
C PHE A 72 9.24 4.91 -24.04
N THR A 73 10.13 3.92 -24.05
CA THR A 73 10.73 3.39 -25.27
C THR A 73 9.74 2.42 -25.91
N GLU A 74 9.29 2.72 -27.13
CA GLU A 74 8.40 1.84 -27.90
C GLU A 74 9.19 0.67 -28.52
N HIS A 75 8.58 -0.51 -28.48
CA HIS A 75 9.05 -1.73 -29.16
C HIS A 75 7.92 -2.23 -30.06
N PRO A 76 7.93 -1.86 -31.34
CA PRO A 76 6.83 -2.15 -32.25
C PRO A 76 6.73 -3.63 -32.64
N GLU A 77 7.78 -4.41 -32.42
CA GLU A 77 7.80 -5.87 -32.67
C GLU A 77 6.95 -6.66 -31.65
N ASP A 78 6.86 -6.14 -30.42
CA ASP A 78 6.16 -6.78 -29.29
C ASP A 78 4.92 -5.98 -28.84
N GLU A 79 4.56 -4.90 -29.55
CA GLU A 79 3.46 -4.00 -29.17
C GLU A 79 3.57 -3.54 -27.70
N THR A 80 4.80 -3.20 -27.30
CA THR A 80 5.19 -3.02 -25.91
C THR A 80 5.96 -1.72 -25.71
N TRP A 81 5.71 -1.04 -24.60
CA TRP A 81 6.43 0.15 -24.17
C TRP A 81 7.13 -0.14 -22.86
N ASP A 82 8.35 0.38 -22.72
CA ASP A 82 9.08 0.27 -21.45
C ASP A 82 9.64 1.60 -20.93
N HIS A 83 9.89 1.64 -19.62
CA HIS A 83 10.54 2.77 -18.97
C HIS A 83 11.49 2.28 -17.86
N PRO A 84 12.69 2.87 -17.70
CA PRO A 84 13.64 2.43 -16.68
C PRO A 84 13.12 2.70 -15.26
N CYS A 85 13.34 1.74 -14.37
CA CYS A 85 13.17 1.91 -12.94
C CYS A 85 14.49 2.29 -12.25
N ARG A 86 14.43 3.00 -11.13
CA ARG A 86 15.60 3.38 -10.31
C ARG A 86 16.37 2.17 -9.77
N CYS A 87 15.74 1.00 -9.69
CA CYS A 87 16.41 -0.25 -9.27
C CYS A 87 17.23 -0.90 -10.39
N GLY A 88 17.18 -0.38 -11.63
CA GLY A 88 17.86 -0.92 -12.81
C GLY A 88 17.01 -1.86 -13.66
N ALA A 89 15.83 -2.27 -13.19
CA ALA A 89 14.84 -3.02 -13.98
C ALA A 89 13.92 -2.07 -14.78
N ARG A 90 12.79 -2.58 -15.29
CA ARG A 90 11.89 -1.83 -16.19
C ARG A 90 10.44 -1.87 -15.72
N TYR A 91 9.70 -0.84 -16.09
CA TYR A 91 8.25 -0.83 -16.18
C TYR A 91 7.88 -1.18 -17.60
N THR A 92 6.90 -2.06 -17.80
CA THR A 92 6.48 -2.51 -19.13
C THR A 92 4.96 -2.46 -19.21
N ILE A 93 4.44 -1.84 -20.26
CA ILE A 93 3.00 -1.75 -20.55
C ILE A 93 2.76 -2.17 -22.00
N THR A 94 1.69 -2.93 -22.25
CA THR A 94 1.33 -3.46 -23.57
C THR A 94 0.06 -2.81 -24.11
N VAL A 95 -0.25 -3.00 -25.39
CA VAL A 95 -1.55 -2.59 -25.96
C VAL A 95 -2.72 -3.19 -25.19
N SER A 96 -2.64 -4.46 -24.81
CA SER A 96 -3.70 -5.13 -24.03
C SER A 96 -3.89 -4.50 -22.64
N ASP A 97 -2.81 -4.08 -21.99
CA ASP A 97 -2.93 -3.33 -20.73
C ASP A 97 -3.65 -2.00 -20.93
N MET A 98 -3.34 -1.30 -22.04
CA MET A 98 -3.94 0.00 -22.35
C MET A 98 -5.43 -0.08 -22.65
N ASP A 99 -5.85 -1.08 -23.44
CA ASP A 99 -7.25 -1.40 -23.75
C ASP A 99 -8.08 -1.64 -22.48
N THR A 100 -7.50 -2.34 -21.50
CA THR A 100 -8.17 -2.58 -20.20
C THR A 100 -8.16 -1.38 -19.25
N GLY A 101 -7.60 -0.23 -19.65
CA GLY A 101 -7.50 0.97 -18.81
C GLY A 101 -6.46 0.87 -17.69
N ARG A 102 -5.42 0.04 -17.86
CA ARG A 102 -4.39 -0.14 -16.84
C ARG A 102 -3.36 0.99 -16.86
N HIS A 103 -3.49 1.92 -15.92
CA HIS A 103 -2.50 2.98 -15.72
C HIS A 103 -1.40 2.64 -14.70
N LEU A 104 -1.66 1.74 -13.74
CA LEU A 104 -0.69 1.36 -12.71
C LEU A 104 0.22 0.24 -13.20
N VAL A 105 1.47 0.58 -13.52
CA VAL A 105 2.46 -0.34 -14.08
C VAL A 105 3.51 -0.67 -13.01
N PRO A 106 3.62 -1.94 -12.58
CA PRO A 106 4.62 -2.36 -11.61
C PRO A 106 5.99 -2.54 -12.24
N CYS A 107 7.04 -2.34 -11.45
CA CYS A 107 8.39 -2.74 -11.86
C CYS A 107 8.51 -4.27 -11.87
N SER A 108 9.29 -4.81 -12.81
CA SER A 108 9.55 -6.25 -12.90
C SER A 108 10.45 -6.82 -11.78
N SER A 109 11.12 -5.98 -10.99
CA SER A 109 12.11 -6.43 -10.00
C SER A 109 12.01 -5.80 -8.60
N CYS A 110 11.17 -4.78 -8.41
CA CYS A 110 10.95 -4.18 -7.08
C CYS A 110 9.46 -3.92 -6.84
N SER A 111 9.11 -3.37 -5.67
CA SER A 111 7.71 -3.08 -5.30
C SER A 111 7.21 -1.70 -5.77
N GLU A 112 8.00 -0.98 -6.57
CA GLU A 112 7.65 0.36 -7.07
C GLU A 112 6.64 0.25 -8.23
N VAL A 113 5.74 1.23 -8.34
CA VAL A 113 4.80 1.36 -9.46
C VAL A 113 4.81 2.78 -10.00
N VAL A 114 4.50 2.94 -11.29
CA VAL A 114 4.29 4.24 -11.94
C VAL A 114 2.88 4.33 -12.50
N TRP A 115 2.36 5.56 -12.62
CA TRP A 115 1.13 5.84 -13.33
C TRP A 115 1.47 6.26 -14.76
N VAL A 116 1.04 5.50 -15.76
CA VAL A 116 1.30 5.80 -17.17
C VAL A 116 0.11 6.55 -17.77
N GLY A 117 0.33 7.77 -18.25
CA GLY A 117 -0.68 8.56 -18.96
C GLY A 117 -0.66 8.27 -20.46
N TYR A 118 -1.78 7.81 -21.00
CA TYR A 118 -1.98 7.62 -22.44
C TYR A 118 -3.40 8.05 -22.83
N GLU A 119 -3.57 8.48 -24.07
CA GLU A 119 -4.86 8.82 -24.66
C GLU A 119 -5.31 7.66 -25.54
N VAL A 120 -6.41 7.00 -25.17
CA VAL A 120 -7.11 6.06 -26.08
C VAL A 120 -7.93 6.88 -27.04
N LEU A 121 -7.61 6.80 -28.33
CA LEU A 121 -8.43 7.37 -29.38
C LEU A 121 -9.57 6.38 -29.66
N ASP A 122 -10.80 6.72 -29.26
CA ASP A 122 -12.01 6.01 -29.69
C ASP A 122 -12.15 6.22 -31.22
N GLU A 123 -12.23 5.12 -31.98
CA GLU A 123 -12.54 5.10 -33.42
C GLU A 123 -14.03 5.25 -33.71
#